data_AF-A0A2H0QCY4-F1
#
_entry.id   AF-A0A2H0QCY4-F1
#
_cell.length_a   1.000
_cell.length_b   1.000
_cell.length_c   1.000
_cell.angle_alpha   90.00
_cell.angle_beta   90.00
_cell.angle_gamma   90.00
#
_symmetry.space_group_name_H-M   'P 1'
#
loop_
_entity.id
_entity.type
_entity.pdbx_description
1 polymer ?
#
loop_
_entity_poly.entity_id
_entity_poly.type
_entity_poly.pdbx_seq_one_letter_code
_entity_poly.pdbx_strand_id
1 'polypeptide(L)'
;MKYLILLFIFVGCTTTEEELQRRNVGEYFTGSGVVQYFLPDLPSWADTVASLSCTREASVRFFDLNKLRQSFGLDYQQGIQFQLSFNIDRALRSSENNQSLIEEERLFYSVSERVQAGIVPFKMPTFKKINLIVVDLAMMDEAKASSLKTLLKSPEFLTAYPVFVSLCFSDMKTRDFLTKINYLGEYSILPMSALSPFNQDGQLQPIPMMNLKEFFGIDKNIRLIEPKGIHVNELTGFDQKKVY
;
A
#
# COMPACT_ATOMS: atom_id res chain seq x y z
N MET A 1 55.97 20.07 47.11
CA MET A 1 55.66 18.68 46.69
C MET A 1 54.24 18.27 47.16
N LYS A 2 53.17 18.85 46.58
CA LYS A 2 51.77 18.43 46.86
C LYS A 2 50.87 18.37 45.62
N TYR A 3 51.37 18.73 44.43
CA TYR A 3 50.57 18.81 43.20
C TYR A 3 51.07 17.90 42.06
N LEU A 4 52.08 17.07 42.31
CA LEU A 4 52.69 16.21 41.27
C LEU A 4 52.11 14.78 41.23
N ILE A 5 51.26 14.42 42.21
CA ILE A 5 50.60 13.10 42.27
C ILE A 5 49.21 13.12 41.61
N LEU A 6 48.63 14.30 41.38
CA LEU A 6 47.28 14.41 40.78
C LEU A 6 47.28 14.29 39.24
N LEU A 7 48.44 14.31 38.58
CA LEU A 7 48.54 14.23 37.12
C LEU A 7 48.61 12.78 36.59
N PHE A 8 48.73 11.78 37.46
CA PHE A 8 48.86 10.37 37.07
C PHE A 8 47.53 9.60 37.03
N ILE A 9 46.40 10.24 37.36
CA ILE A 9 45.08 9.58 37.38
C ILE A 9 44.35 9.72 36.03
N PHE A 10 44.86 10.50 35.08
CA PHE A 10 44.23 10.71 33.77
C PHE A 10 44.83 9.91 32.60
N VAL A 11 45.79 9.03 32.85
CA VAL A 11 46.38 8.17 31.80
C VAL A 11 46.00 6.72 32.08
N GLY A 12 44.76 6.35 31.77
CA GLY A 12 44.32 4.98 32.03
C GLY A 12 42.85 4.67 31.78
N CYS A 13 42.31 5.07 30.64
CA CYS A 13 41.18 4.35 30.03
C CYS A 13 41.27 4.52 28.52
N THR A 14 42.25 3.87 27.91
CA THR A 14 42.17 3.56 26.48
C THR A 14 41.22 2.37 26.42
N THR A 15 39.94 2.63 26.26
CA THR A 15 39.06 1.63 25.65
C THR A 15 39.70 1.33 24.32
N THR A 16 40.19 0.12 24.10
CA THR A 16 40.35 -0.40 22.76
C THR A 16 38.98 -0.24 22.12
N GLU A 17 38.80 0.84 21.37
CA GLU A 17 37.88 0.83 20.26
C GLU A 17 38.40 -0.31 19.39
N GLU A 18 37.88 -1.52 19.63
CA GLU A 18 37.74 -2.45 18.53
C GLU A 18 37.07 -1.60 17.47
N GLU A 19 37.82 -1.25 16.41
CA GLU A 19 37.25 -0.67 15.22
C GLU A 19 36.05 -1.55 14.92
N LEU A 20 34.85 -1.04 15.18
CA LEU A 20 33.62 -1.69 14.79
C LEU A 20 33.64 -1.59 13.28
N GLN A 21 34.40 -2.47 12.64
CA GLN A 21 34.42 -2.61 11.22
C GLN A 21 32.97 -2.81 10.84
N ARG A 22 32.51 -1.97 9.92
CA ARG A 22 31.15 -2.00 9.41
C ARG A 22 30.95 -3.41 8.88
N ARG A 23 30.28 -4.26 9.67
CA ARG A 23 30.11 -5.67 9.33
C ARG A 23 29.46 -5.71 7.96
N ASN A 24 30.12 -6.37 7.02
CA ASN A 24 29.59 -6.49 5.68
C ASN A 24 28.39 -7.42 5.77
N VAL A 25 27.19 -6.83 5.82
CA VAL A 25 25.93 -7.55 6.06
C VAL A 25 25.78 -8.69 5.04
N GLY A 26 26.36 -8.55 3.84
CA GLY A 26 26.39 -9.56 2.80
C GLY A 26 27.13 -10.87 3.15
N GLU A 27 28.05 -10.88 4.12
CA GLU A 27 28.73 -12.12 4.55
C GLU A 27 27.89 -12.98 5.51
N TYR A 28 26.86 -12.40 6.14
CA TYR A 28 25.97 -13.11 7.07
C TYR A 28 24.54 -13.23 6.55
N PHE A 29 24.17 -12.47 5.51
CA PHE A 29 22.87 -12.56 4.89
C PHE A 29 22.90 -13.61 3.78
N THR A 30 22.63 -14.87 4.14
CA THR A 30 22.08 -15.86 3.19
C THR A 30 20.63 -15.46 2.89
N GLY A 31 20.44 -14.29 2.28
CA GLY A 31 19.13 -13.82 1.90
C GLY A 31 18.58 -14.69 0.81
N SER A 32 17.32 -15.09 0.95
CA SER A 32 16.53 -15.48 -0.21
C SER A 32 16.64 -14.38 -1.27
N GLY A 33 16.86 -14.76 -2.53
CA GLY A 33 17.03 -13.81 -3.64
C GLY A 33 15.85 -12.84 -3.82
N VAL A 34 14.71 -13.09 -3.17
CA VAL A 34 13.53 -12.21 -3.21
C VAL A 34 13.63 -10.99 -2.29
N VAL A 35 14.48 -11.03 -1.24
CA VAL A 35 14.56 -9.97 -0.23
C VAL A 35 14.96 -8.62 -0.83
N GLN A 36 15.71 -8.63 -1.93
CA GLN A 36 16.10 -7.41 -2.66
C GLN A 36 14.92 -6.62 -3.25
N TYR A 37 13.75 -7.25 -3.37
CA TYR A 37 12.52 -6.62 -3.86
C TYR A 37 11.66 -6.09 -2.71
N PHE A 38 11.90 -6.48 -1.47
CA PHE A 38 11.11 -6.02 -0.33
C PHE A 38 11.61 -4.66 0.16
N LEU A 39 10.67 -3.77 0.44
CA LEU A 39 10.95 -2.58 1.25
C LEU A 39 10.85 -2.93 2.74
N PRO A 40 11.54 -2.16 3.62
CA PRO A 40 11.37 -2.26 5.06
C PRO A 40 9.90 -2.07 5.46
N ASP A 41 9.43 -2.87 6.42
CA ASP A 41 8.09 -2.66 6.98
C ASP A 41 8.05 -1.31 7.71
N LEU A 42 6.95 -0.59 7.52
CA LEU A 42 6.70 0.62 8.30
C LEU A 42 6.24 0.24 9.71
N PRO A 43 6.80 0.88 10.76
CA PRO A 43 6.27 0.71 12.10
C PRO A 43 4.86 1.34 12.17
N SER A 44 3.99 0.79 13.02
CA SER A 44 2.59 1.19 13.11
C SER A 44 2.36 2.68 13.40
N TRP A 45 3.27 3.34 14.12
CA TRP A 45 3.20 4.78 14.39
C TRP A 45 3.49 5.66 13.17
N ALA A 46 4.23 5.14 12.18
CA ALA A 46 4.57 5.84 10.94
C ALA A 46 3.57 5.55 9.81
N ASP A 47 2.73 4.52 9.97
CA ASP A 47 1.83 4.03 8.93
C ASP A 47 0.50 4.83 8.91
N THR A 48 0.62 6.14 8.70
CA THR A 48 -0.51 7.08 8.69
C THR A 48 -0.78 7.63 7.30
N VAL A 49 -2.05 7.96 7.04
CA VAL A 49 -2.49 8.63 5.81
C VAL A 49 -2.88 10.05 6.17
N ALA A 50 -1.98 11.00 5.88
CA ALA A 50 -2.14 12.39 6.30
C ALA A 50 -3.37 13.07 5.69
N SER A 51 -3.75 12.73 4.44
CA SER A 51 -4.91 13.32 3.77
C SER A 51 -6.24 13.00 4.47
N LEU A 52 -6.32 11.89 5.18
CA LEU A 52 -7.52 11.38 5.85
C LEU A 52 -7.41 11.34 7.38
N SER A 53 -6.26 11.76 7.92
CA SER A 53 -5.97 11.73 9.37
C SER A 53 -6.26 10.36 10.02
N CYS A 54 -5.89 9.27 9.33
CA CYS A 54 -6.10 7.91 9.79
C CYS A 54 -4.78 7.13 9.87
N THR A 55 -4.77 6.05 10.64
CA THR A 55 -3.69 5.05 10.63
C THR A 55 -4.13 3.84 9.81
N ARG A 56 -3.23 3.26 9.03
CA ARG A 56 -3.49 2.02 8.31
C ARG A 56 -3.73 0.89 9.30
N GLU A 57 -4.78 0.12 9.05
CA GLU A 57 -5.21 -0.94 9.96
C GLU A 57 -4.24 -2.13 9.99
N ALA A 58 -3.57 -2.40 8.88
CA ALA A 58 -2.72 -3.57 8.67
C ALA A 58 -1.40 -3.16 8.01
N SER A 59 -0.33 -3.87 8.37
CA SER A 59 0.98 -3.64 7.77
C SER A 59 1.00 -4.12 6.33
N VAL A 60 1.30 -3.20 5.40
CA VAL A 60 1.49 -3.51 3.98
C VAL A 60 2.96 -3.80 3.72
N ARG A 61 3.26 -4.96 3.12
CA ARG A 61 4.56 -5.22 2.50
C ARG A 61 4.63 -4.47 1.18
N PHE A 62 5.43 -3.42 1.13
CA PHE A 62 5.73 -2.71 -0.11
C PHE A 62 6.90 -3.36 -0.85
N PHE A 63 6.86 -3.28 -2.18
CA PHE A 63 7.92 -3.74 -3.05
C PHE A 63 8.68 -2.58 -3.67
N ASP A 64 9.98 -2.81 -3.95
CA ASP A 64 10.74 -2.04 -4.92
C ASP A 64 10.15 -2.32 -6.31
N LEU A 65 9.09 -1.59 -6.64
CA LEU A 65 8.28 -1.84 -7.82
C LEU A 65 9.10 -1.69 -9.11
N ASN A 66 10.12 -0.83 -9.10
CA ASN A 66 11.01 -0.64 -10.23
C ASN A 66 11.83 -1.91 -10.48
N LYS A 67 12.54 -2.41 -9.46
CA LYS A 67 13.31 -3.67 -9.60
C LYS A 67 12.42 -4.85 -9.91
N LEU A 68 11.28 -4.97 -9.23
CA LEU A 68 10.33 -6.07 -9.44
C LEU A 68 9.85 -6.09 -10.90
N ARG A 69 9.42 -4.94 -11.43
CA ARG A 69 8.93 -4.84 -12.81
C ARG A 69 10.03 -5.12 -13.83
N GLN A 70 11.23 -4.60 -13.62
CA GLN A 70 12.35 -4.84 -14.52
C GLN A 70 12.78 -6.31 -14.54
N SER A 71 12.88 -6.96 -13.38
CA SER A 71 13.31 -8.36 -13.27
C SER A 71 12.30 -9.34 -13.86
N PHE A 72 10.99 -9.09 -13.70
CA PHE A 72 9.92 -10.01 -14.10
C PHE A 72 9.16 -9.57 -15.35
N GLY A 73 9.60 -8.48 -16.00
CA GLY A 73 8.96 -7.94 -17.22
C GLY A 73 7.52 -7.49 -16.99
N LEU A 74 7.20 -6.97 -15.80
CA LEU A 74 5.83 -6.58 -15.43
C LEU A 74 5.54 -5.13 -15.83
N ASP A 75 4.35 -4.89 -16.36
CA ASP A 75 3.83 -3.53 -16.51
C ASP A 75 3.44 -2.93 -15.13
N TYR A 76 3.02 -1.66 -15.12
CA TYR A 76 2.64 -0.97 -13.89
C TYR A 76 1.45 -1.66 -13.20
N GLN A 77 0.41 -1.99 -13.96
CA GLN A 77 -0.78 -2.65 -13.46
C GLN A 77 -0.45 -4.01 -12.83
N GLN A 78 0.33 -4.84 -13.52
CA GLN A 78 0.80 -6.14 -13.04
C GLN A 78 1.64 -6.00 -11.78
N GLY A 79 2.53 -4.99 -11.71
CA GLY A 79 3.30 -4.72 -10.50
C GLY A 79 2.43 -4.38 -9.29
N ILE A 80 1.39 -3.56 -9.47
CA ILE A 80 0.43 -3.25 -8.40
C ILE A 80 -0.38 -4.50 -8.01
N GLN A 81 -0.84 -5.29 -8.99
CA GLN A 81 -1.57 -6.53 -8.75
C GLN A 81 -0.71 -7.58 -8.03
N PHE A 82 0.59 -7.62 -8.31
CA PHE A 82 1.55 -8.45 -7.58
C PHE A 82 1.58 -8.08 -6.11
N GLN A 83 1.79 -6.80 -5.80
CA GLN A 83 1.83 -6.34 -4.41
C GLN A 83 0.50 -6.61 -3.70
N LEU A 84 -0.62 -6.34 -4.36
CA LEU A 84 -1.95 -6.60 -3.83
C LEU A 84 -2.15 -8.09 -3.53
N SER A 85 -1.84 -8.97 -4.47
CA SER A 85 -1.96 -10.43 -4.32
C SER A 85 -1.09 -10.95 -3.18
N PHE A 86 0.16 -10.48 -3.10
CA PHE A 86 1.08 -10.86 -2.04
C PHE A 86 0.55 -10.46 -0.68
N ASN A 87 0.05 -9.23 -0.53
CA ASN A 87 -0.47 -8.76 0.75
C ASN A 87 -1.76 -9.46 1.18
N ILE A 88 -2.66 -9.79 0.24
CA ILE A 88 -3.86 -10.58 0.52
C ILE A 88 -3.47 -11.96 1.05
N ASP A 89 -2.61 -12.68 0.33
CA ASP A 89 -2.21 -14.03 0.71
C ASP A 89 -1.35 -14.05 1.98
N ARG A 90 -0.52 -13.03 2.20
CA ARG A 90 0.23 -12.84 3.44
C ARG A 90 -0.72 -12.64 4.61
N ALA A 91 -1.73 -11.79 4.47
CA ALA A 91 -2.71 -11.54 5.53
C ALA A 91 -3.48 -12.83 5.90
N LEU A 92 -3.91 -13.61 4.90
CA LEU A 92 -4.62 -14.88 5.11
C LEU A 92 -3.77 -15.93 5.83
N ARG A 93 -2.44 -15.90 5.67
CA ARG A 93 -1.51 -16.82 6.33
C ARG A 93 -1.00 -16.29 7.68
N SER A 94 -1.00 -14.98 7.89
CA SER A 94 -0.48 -14.35 9.11
C SER A 94 -1.26 -14.69 10.38
N SER A 95 -2.51 -15.16 10.26
CA SER A 95 -3.27 -15.71 11.38
C SER A 95 -2.69 -17.02 11.93
N GLU A 96 -1.70 -17.63 11.27
CA GLU A 96 -1.20 -18.98 11.59
C GLU A 96 0.24 -19.06 12.17
N ASN A 97 0.93 -17.92 12.39
CA ASN A 97 2.28 -17.70 13.00
C ASN A 97 3.19 -16.84 12.10
N ASN A 98 4.25 -16.27 12.68
CA ASN A 98 5.29 -15.52 11.97
C ASN A 98 5.82 -16.34 10.78
N GLN A 99 5.54 -15.88 9.56
CA GLN A 99 6.03 -16.52 8.33
C GLN A 99 7.56 -16.55 8.31
N SER A 100 8.11 -17.71 8.04
CA SER A 100 9.54 -17.86 7.75
C SER A 100 9.89 -17.20 6.42
N LEU A 101 11.15 -16.80 6.27
CA LEU A 101 11.65 -16.25 5.00
C LEU A 101 11.44 -17.19 3.81
N ILE A 102 11.48 -18.51 4.05
CA ILE A 102 11.23 -19.54 3.02
C ILE A 102 9.77 -19.51 2.56
N GLU A 103 8.82 -19.26 3.47
CA GLU A 103 7.41 -19.18 3.14
C GLU A 103 7.08 -17.88 2.40
N GLU A 104 7.68 -16.76 2.79
CA GLU A 104 7.58 -15.49 2.06
C GLU A 104 8.16 -15.63 0.63
N GLU A 105 9.28 -16.34 0.46
CA GLU A 105 9.85 -16.63 -0.86
C GLU A 105 8.92 -17.50 -1.72
N ARG A 106 8.38 -18.60 -1.17
CA ARG A 106 7.42 -19.44 -1.88
C ARG A 106 6.17 -18.67 -2.27
N LEU A 107 5.68 -17.82 -1.37
CA LEU A 107 4.54 -16.95 -1.64
C LEU A 107 4.87 -15.97 -2.77
N PHE A 108 6.05 -15.35 -2.74
CA PHE A 108 6.51 -14.41 -3.75
C PHE A 108 6.49 -15.04 -5.16
N TYR A 109 7.10 -16.21 -5.33
CA TYR A 109 7.13 -16.87 -6.65
C TYR A 109 5.75 -17.35 -7.08
N SER A 110 4.94 -17.88 -6.16
CA SER A 110 3.55 -18.27 -6.46
C SER A 110 2.69 -17.09 -6.91
N VAL A 111 2.87 -15.91 -6.31
CA VAL A 111 2.22 -14.67 -6.75
C VAL A 111 2.73 -14.26 -8.13
N SER A 112 4.04 -14.34 -8.37
CA SER A 112 4.65 -14.01 -9.66
C SER A 112 4.05 -14.81 -10.81
N GLU A 113 4.03 -16.13 -10.67
CA GLU A 113 3.46 -17.05 -11.67
C GLU A 113 1.98 -16.76 -11.93
N ARG A 114 1.19 -16.53 -10.88
CA ARG A 114 -0.24 -16.21 -11.02
C ARG A 114 -0.48 -14.90 -11.75
N VAL A 115 0.24 -13.83 -11.39
CA VAL A 115 0.08 -12.52 -12.02
C VAL A 115 0.50 -12.57 -13.48
N GLN A 116 1.61 -13.25 -13.80
CA GLN A 116 2.04 -13.46 -15.19
C GLN A 116 1.03 -14.29 -15.99
N ALA A 117 0.35 -15.23 -15.36
CA ALA A 117 -0.77 -15.98 -15.95
C ALA A 117 -2.10 -15.18 -16.01
N GLY A 118 -2.12 -13.92 -15.57
CA GLY A 118 -3.32 -13.08 -15.55
C GLY A 118 -4.31 -13.41 -14.42
N ILE A 119 -3.91 -14.24 -13.45
CA ILE A 119 -4.70 -14.57 -12.26
C ILE A 119 -4.47 -13.48 -11.21
N VAL A 120 -5.36 -12.49 -11.20
CA VAL A 120 -5.24 -11.29 -10.34
C VAL A 120 -6.45 -11.13 -9.40
N PRO A 121 -6.25 -10.55 -8.20
CA PRO A 121 -7.31 -10.37 -7.22
C PRO A 121 -8.29 -9.26 -7.61
N PHE A 122 -7.79 -8.18 -8.22
CA PHE A 122 -8.64 -7.09 -8.70
C PHE A 122 -8.91 -7.27 -10.19
N LYS A 123 -10.15 -7.62 -10.54
CA LYS A 123 -10.57 -7.76 -11.94
C LYS A 123 -10.93 -6.40 -12.51
N MET A 124 -10.36 -6.08 -13.67
CA MET A 124 -10.65 -4.81 -14.33
C MET A 124 -12.11 -4.75 -14.79
N PRO A 125 -12.87 -3.70 -14.45
CA PRO A 125 -14.22 -3.52 -14.95
C PRO A 125 -14.24 -3.37 -16.47
N THR A 126 -15.19 -4.02 -17.14
CA THR A 126 -15.39 -3.88 -18.60
C THR A 126 -15.97 -2.52 -18.98
N PHE A 127 -16.64 -1.84 -18.05
CA PHE A 127 -17.22 -0.51 -18.23
C PHE A 127 -16.17 0.53 -18.62
N LYS A 128 -16.55 1.46 -19.51
CA LYS A 128 -15.68 2.59 -19.91
C LYS A 128 -15.61 3.70 -18.87
N LYS A 129 -16.67 3.86 -18.07
CA LYS A 129 -16.75 4.89 -17.03
C LYS A 129 -16.65 4.24 -15.66
N ILE A 130 -15.78 4.77 -14.82
CA ILE A 130 -15.53 4.29 -13.47
C ILE A 130 -15.78 5.43 -12.48
N ASN A 131 -16.64 5.20 -11.50
CA ASN A 131 -16.74 6.04 -10.32
C ASN A 131 -15.81 5.45 -9.27
N LEU A 132 -14.72 6.14 -8.99
CA LEU A 132 -13.75 5.74 -7.98
C LEU A 132 -14.03 6.51 -6.68
N ILE A 133 -14.51 5.81 -5.65
CA ILE A 133 -15.06 6.44 -4.44
C ILE A 133 -14.14 6.19 -3.25
N VAL A 134 -13.58 7.24 -2.67
CA VAL A 134 -12.80 7.15 -1.43
C VAL A 134 -13.77 7.07 -0.26
N VAL A 135 -13.72 6.00 0.54
CA VAL A 135 -14.75 5.71 1.56
C VAL A 135 -14.29 5.91 3.01
N ASP A 136 -13.00 6.12 3.26
CA ASP A 136 -12.42 6.04 4.60
C ASP A 136 -13.11 6.96 5.63
N LEU A 137 -13.37 8.22 5.27
CA LEU A 137 -14.10 9.13 6.16
C LEU A 137 -15.56 8.71 6.38
N ALA A 138 -16.23 8.18 5.36
CA ALA A 138 -17.60 7.71 5.52
C ALA A 138 -17.67 6.46 6.41
N MET A 139 -16.57 5.70 6.53
CA MET A 139 -16.46 4.58 7.46
C MET A 139 -16.25 5.05 8.91
N MET A 140 -15.76 6.27 9.11
CA MET A 140 -15.45 6.85 10.43
C MET A 140 -16.52 7.83 10.95
N ASP A 141 -17.32 8.42 10.05
CA ASP A 141 -18.29 9.48 10.35
C ASP A 141 -19.66 9.19 9.73
N GLU A 142 -20.70 9.10 10.57
CA GLU A 142 -22.08 8.79 10.17
C GLU A 142 -22.74 9.85 9.28
N ALA A 143 -22.39 11.13 9.45
CA ALA A 143 -22.89 12.20 8.58
C ALA A 143 -22.28 12.08 7.17
N LYS A 144 -20.99 11.71 7.08
CA LYS A 144 -20.34 11.39 5.80
C LYS A 144 -20.88 10.10 5.20
N ALA A 145 -21.18 9.09 6.00
CA ALA A 145 -21.85 7.86 5.56
C ALA A 145 -23.23 8.15 4.94
N SER A 146 -24.00 9.04 5.57
CA SER A 146 -25.32 9.46 5.07
C SER A 146 -25.22 10.22 3.75
N SER A 147 -24.21 11.09 3.62
CA SER A 147 -23.94 11.84 2.38
C SER A 147 -23.54 10.89 1.24
N LEU A 148 -22.69 9.90 1.53
CA LEU A 148 -22.33 8.85 0.59
C LEU A 148 -23.57 8.04 0.16
N LYS A 149 -24.41 7.60 1.09
CA LYS A 149 -25.66 6.88 0.78
C LYS A 149 -26.56 7.66 -0.20
N THR A 150 -26.65 8.98 -0.03
CA THR A 150 -27.42 9.84 -0.94
C THR A 150 -26.78 9.88 -2.34
N LEU A 151 -25.46 10.01 -2.43
CA LEU A 151 -24.73 9.94 -3.70
C LEU A 151 -24.96 8.60 -4.41
N LEU A 152 -24.83 7.49 -3.70
CA LEU A 152 -24.96 6.13 -4.27
C LEU A 152 -26.35 5.86 -4.87
N LYS A 153 -27.38 6.57 -4.40
CA LYS A 153 -28.76 6.49 -4.92
C LYS A 153 -29.02 7.45 -6.07
N SER A 154 -28.10 8.36 -6.38
CA SER A 154 -28.31 9.36 -7.42
C SER A 154 -28.30 8.73 -8.82
N PRO A 155 -29.18 9.16 -9.75
CA PRO A 155 -29.22 8.63 -11.11
C PRO A 155 -27.88 8.77 -11.87
N GLU A 156 -27.15 9.85 -11.60
CA GLU A 156 -25.85 10.11 -12.20
C GLU A 156 -24.82 9.05 -11.79
N PHE A 157 -24.85 8.57 -10.54
CA PHE A 157 -23.93 7.55 -10.04
C PHE A 157 -24.10 6.21 -10.78
N LEU A 158 -25.33 5.85 -11.13
CA LEU A 158 -25.66 4.59 -11.79
C LEU A 158 -25.13 4.49 -13.23
N THR A 159 -24.57 5.57 -13.78
CA THR A 159 -24.05 5.61 -15.16
C THR A 159 -22.61 5.09 -15.31
N ALA A 160 -21.95 4.72 -14.22
CA ALA A 160 -20.57 4.26 -14.20
C ALA A 160 -20.36 3.14 -13.18
N TYR A 161 -19.35 2.31 -13.41
CA TYR A 161 -19.06 1.19 -12.52
C TYR A 161 -18.39 1.68 -11.23
N PRO A 162 -18.87 1.26 -10.05
CA PRO A 162 -18.36 1.72 -8.77
C PRO A 162 -17.11 0.91 -8.35
N VAL A 163 -16.04 1.64 -8.04
CA VAL A 163 -14.84 1.10 -7.40
C VAL A 163 -14.64 1.85 -6.08
N PHE A 164 -14.80 1.15 -4.97
CA PHE A 164 -14.57 1.72 -3.65
C PHE A 164 -13.09 1.62 -3.29
N VAL A 165 -12.51 2.71 -2.83
CA VAL A 165 -11.10 2.81 -2.48
C VAL A 165 -10.99 3.11 -1.01
N SER A 166 -10.15 2.36 -0.32
CA SER A 166 -9.75 2.68 1.05
C SER A 166 -8.25 2.85 1.12
N LEU A 167 -7.82 3.94 1.75
CA LEU A 167 -6.40 4.22 2.00
C LEU A 167 -5.96 3.77 3.40
N CYS A 168 -6.92 3.55 4.31
CA CYS A 168 -6.70 3.21 5.72
C CYS A 168 -7.09 1.77 6.08
N PHE A 169 -8.07 1.19 5.38
CA PHE A 169 -8.75 -0.04 5.78
C PHE A 169 -8.53 -1.18 4.78
N SER A 170 -8.71 -2.39 5.30
CA SER A 170 -8.70 -3.63 4.52
C SER A 170 -9.91 -3.77 3.59
N ASP A 171 -9.81 -4.67 2.60
CA ASP A 171 -10.92 -5.06 1.74
C ASP A 171 -12.12 -5.57 2.57
N MET A 172 -11.85 -6.41 3.57
CA MET A 172 -12.89 -6.95 4.47
C MET A 172 -13.67 -5.85 5.19
N LYS A 173 -12.98 -4.91 5.87
CA LYS A 173 -13.65 -3.80 6.55
C LYS A 173 -14.45 -2.92 5.60
N THR A 174 -13.93 -2.72 4.39
CA THR A 174 -14.63 -1.96 3.35
C THR A 174 -15.92 -2.67 2.93
N ARG A 175 -15.91 -4.00 2.73
CA ARG A 175 -17.12 -4.80 2.44
C ARG A 175 -18.13 -4.76 3.57
N ASP A 176 -17.67 -4.86 4.82
CA ASP A 176 -18.54 -4.78 6.00
C ASP A 176 -19.25 -3.43 6.05
N PHE A 177 -18.53 -2.33 5.78
CA PHE A 177 -19.12 -1.00 5.68
C PHE A 177 -20.17 -0.90 4.57
N LEU A 178 -19.84 -1.38 3.35
CA LEU A 178 -20.78 -1.36 2.21
C LEU A 178 -22.07 -2.15 2.52
N THR A 179 -21.93 -3.27 3.23
CA THR A 179 -23.06 -4.07 3.73
C THR A 179 -23.88 -3.30 4.75
N LYS A 180 -23.24 -2.63 5.73
CA LYS A 180 -23.91 -1.79 6.74
C LYS A 180 -24.70 -0.63 6.13
N ILE A 181 -24.21 -0.06 5.03
CA ILE A 181 -24.93 1.00 4.31
C ILE A 181 -25.98 0.47 3.33
N ASN A 182 -26.17 -0.86 3.27
CA ASN A 182 -27.09 -1.57 2.39
C ASN A 182 -26.84 -1.29 0.90
N TYR A 183 -25.57 -1.27 0.49
CA TYR A 183 -25.22 -1.18 -0.92
C TYR A 183 -25.27 -2.58 -1.56
N LEU A 184 -26.20 -2.75 -2.51
CA LEU A 184 -26.50 -4.06 -3.14
C LEU A 184 -26.02 -4.16 -4.60
N GLY A 185 -25.42 -3.11 -5.16
CA GLY A 185 -24.92 -3.11 -6.53
C GLY A 185 -23.66 -3.98 -6.70
N GLU A 186 -23.30 -4.30 -7.94
CA GLU A 186 -21.97 -4.85 -8.23
C GLU A 186 -20.90 -3.78 -8.02
N TYR A 187 -19.79 -4.15 -7.38
CA TYR A 187 -18.68 -3.25 -7.13
C TYR A 187 -17.35 -3.98 -7.04
N SER A 188 -16.28 -3.21 -7.17
CA SER A 188 -14.92 -3.66 -6.82
C SER A 188 -14.35 -2.81 -5.69
N ILE A 189 -13.35 -3.33 -4.99
CA ILE A 189 -12.64 -2.62 -3.92
C ILE A 189 -11.15 -2.57 -4.24
N LEU A 190 -10.54 -1.40 -4.10
CA LEU A 190 -9.09 -1.23 -4.05
C LEU A 190 -8.70 -0.89 -2.61
N PRO A 191 -8.10 -1.85 -1.88
CA PRO A 191 -7.60 -1.59 -0.54
C PRO A 191 -6.27 -0.84 -0.59
N MET A 192 -5.82 -0.37 0.57
CA MET A 192 -4.58 0.38 0.73
C MET A 192 -3.33 -0.35 0.23
N SER A 193 -3.34 -1.69 0.21
CA SER A 193 -2.23 -2.51 -0.28
C SER A 193 -2.01 -2.42 -1.79
N ALA A 194 -2.92 -1.77 -2.52
CA ALA A 194 -2.73 -1.45 -3.93
C ALA A 194 -1.93 -0.15 -4.17
N LEU A 195 -1.70 0.68 -3.14
CA LEU A 195 -0.85 1.88 -3.27
C LEU A 195 0.62 1.49 -3.30
N SER A 196 1.47 2.25 -3.99
CA SER A 196 2.92 2.01 -4.02
C SER A 196 3.69 3.27 -3.70
N PRO A 197 4.82 3.20 -2.96
CA PRO A 197 5.73 4.33 -2.83
C PRO A 197 6.49 4.61 -4.14
N PHE A 198 6.21 3.91 -5.24
CA PHE A 198 6.76 4.17 -6.56
C PHE A 198 5.69 4.66 -7.52
N ASN A 199 6.02 5.68 -8.33
CA ASN A 199 5.16 6.12 -9.43
C ASN A 199 5.25 5.16 -10.64
N GLN A 200 4.50 5.47 -11.71
CA GLN A 200 4.48 4.66 -12.94
C GLN A 200 5.86 4.50 -13.60
N ASP A 201 6.76 5.47 -13.39
CA ASP A 201 8.12 5.49 -13.94
C ASP A 201 9.13 4.75 -13.04
N GLY A 202 8.67 4.16 -11.94
CA GLY A 202 9.54 3.45 -10.98
C GLY A 202 10.36 4.38 -10.08
N GLN A 203 9.95 5.64 -9.93
CA GLN A 203 10.61 6.61 -9.04
C GLN A 203 9.95 6.63 -7.67
N LEU A 204 10.77 6.59 -6.62
CA LEU A 204 10.30 6.65 -5.24
C LEU A 204 9.62 8.00 -4.94
N GLN A 205 8.51 7.94 -4.22
CA GLN A 205 7.65 9.05 -3.85
C GLN A 205 7.59 9.20 -2.32
N PRO A 206 7.32 10.42 -1.81
CA PRO A 206 7.24 10.65 -0.36
C PRO A 206 6.01 10.02 0.29
N ILE A 207 4.97 9.71 -0.48
CA ILE A 207 3.75 9.05 -0.01
C ILE A 207 3.42 7.87 -0.93
N PRO A 208 2.89 6.75 -0.39
CA PRO A 208 2.31 5.70 -1.23
C PRO A 208 1.17 6.24 -2.08
N MET A 209 1.23 6.02 -3.37
CA MET A 209 0.29 6.53 -4.35
C MET A 209 -0.04 5.53 -5.45
N MET A 210 -1.06 5.84 -6.24
CA MET A 210 -1.45 5.08 -7.42
C MET A 210 -1.77 6.03 -8.57
N ASN A 211 -1.27 5.71 -9.76
CA ASN A 211 -1.70 6.34 -11.01
C ASN A 211 -2.87 5.55 -11.57
N LEU A 212 -4.07 6.12 -11.52
CA LEU A 212 -5.31 5.43 -11.87
C LEU A 212 -5.42 5.17 -13.38
N LYS A 213 -4.91 6.07 -14.23
CA LYS A 213 -4.90 5.87 -15.70
C LYS A 213 -4.00 4.72 -16.11
N GLU A 214 -2.81 4.64 -15.53
CA GLU A 214 -1.89 3.53 -15.79
C GLU A 214 -2.40 2.22 -15.20
N PHE A 215 -3.13 2.26 -14.08
CA PHE A 215 -3.71 1.06 -13.46
C PHE A 215 -4.94 0.55 -14.20
N PHE A 216 -5.92 1.39 -14.52
CA PHE A 216 -7.19 0.98 -15.15
C PHE A 216 -7.13 0.92 -16.68
N GLY A 217 -6.13 1.55 -17.30
CA GLY A 217 -6.02 1.73 -18.74
C GLY A 217 -6.43 3.13 -19.20
N ILE A 218 -5.71 3.65 -20.20
CA ILE A 218 -5.87 5.01 -20.74
C ILE A 218 -7.23 5.27 -21.40
N ASP A 219 -7.98 4.22 -21.75
CA ASP A 219 -9.29 4.28 -22.40
C ASP A 219 -10.44 4.44 -21.39
N LYS A 220 -10.16 4.28 -20.10
CA LYS A 220 -11.15 4.43 -19.03
C LYS A 220 -11.32 5.89 -18.65
N ASN A 221 -12.58 6.32 -18.54
CA ASN A 221 -12.97 7.61 -17.98
C ASN A 221 -13.15 7.46 -16.47
N ILE A 222 -12.21 7.99 -15.70
CA ILE A 222 -12.15 7.80 -14.24
C ILE A 222 -12.61 9.08 -13.56
N ARG A 223 -13.70 8.96 -12.80
CA ARG A 223 -14.22 10.01 -11.94
C ARG A 223 -13.86 9.70 -10.49
N LEU A 224 -12.96 10.49 -9.93
CA LEU A 224 -12.63 10.45 -8.51
C LEU A 224 -13.72 11.15 -7.69
N ILE A 225 -14.27 10.46 -6.71
CA ILE A 225 -15.28 10.96 -5.79
C ILE A 225 -14.70 10.90 -4.37
N GLU A 226 -14.44 12.07 -3.78
CA GLU A 226 -13.83 12.21 -2.45
C GLU A 226 -14.77 12.90 -1.45
N PRO A 227 -14.56 12.75 -0.13
CA PRO A 227 -15.33 13.47 0.87
C PRO A 227 -15.13 14.99 0.76
N LYS A 228 -16.21 15.76 0.92
CA LYS A 228 -16.13 17.23 0.93
C LYS A 228 -15.18 17.74 2.01
N GLY A 229 -14.23 18.60 1.61
CA GLY A 229 -13.27 19.27 2.49
C GLY A 229 -11.92 18.55 2.60
N ILE A 230 -11.74 17.43 1.88
CA ILE A 230 -10.48 16.69 1.83
C ILE A 230 -9.95 16.72 0.40
N HIS A 231 -8.63 16.68 0.26
CA HIS A 231 -7.99 16.38 -1.02
C HIS A 231 -7.12 15.13 -0.87
N VAL A 232 -7.45 14.10 -1.65
CA VAL A 232 -6.70 12.85 -1.66
C VAL A 232 -5.54 12.95 -2.66
N ASN A 233 -4.31 12.99 -2.15
CA ASN A 233 -3.08 13.15 -2.96
C ASN A 233 -2.49 11.80 -3.39
N GLU A 234 -2.91 10.72 -2.74
CA GLU A 234 -2.46 9.35 -2.98
C GLU A 234 -3.00 8.79 -4.31
N LEU A 235 -4.01 9.42 -4.90
CA LEU A 235 -4.66 8.96 -6.12
C LEU A 235 -4.47 10.01 -7.22
N THR A 236 -3.80 9.62 -8.30
CA THR A 236 -3.46 10.51 -9.42
C THR A 236 -3.97 9.95 -10.75
N GLY A 237 -3.91 10.73 -11.83
CA GLY A 237 -4.28 10.24 -13.16
C GLY A 237 -5.77 9.95 -13.32
N PHE A 238 -6.64 10.91 -13.00
CA PHE A 238 -8.10 10.82 -13.21
C PHE A 238 -8.61 11.96 -14.11
N ASP A 239 -9.81 11.84 -14.67
CA ASP A 239 -10.37 12.80 -15.62
C ASP A 239 -11.30 13.83 -14.98
N GLN A 240 -12.03 13.39 -13.95
CA GLN A 240 -13.04 14.20 -13.29
C GLN A 240 -12.92 14.05 -11.78
N LYS A 241 -13.22 15.14 -11.08
CA LYS A 241 -13.23 15.19 -9.63
C LYS A 241 -14.60 15.64 -9.14
N LYS A 242 -15.16 14.92 -8.16
CA LYS A 242 -16.43 15.23 -7.51
C LYS A 242 -16.29 15.06 -6.00
N VAL A 243 -17.12 15.77 -5.25
CA VAL A 243 -17.18 15.65 -3.80
C VAL A 243 -18.55 15.18 -3.33
N TYR A 244 -18.59 14.54 -2.16
CA TYR A 244 -19.83 14.16 -1.47
C TYR A 244 -19.85 14.57 0.00
#